data_AF-T2IDV4-F1
#
_entry.id   AF-T2IDV4-F1
#
_cell.length_a   1.000
_cell.length_b   1.000
_cell.length_c   1.000
_cell.angle_alpha   90.00
_cell.angle_beta   90.00
_cell.angle_gamma   90.00
#
_symmetry.space_group_name_H-M   'P 1'
#
loop_
_entity.id
_entity.type
_entity.pdbx_description
1 polymer ?
#
loop_
_entity_poly.entity_id
_entity_poly.type
_entity_poly.pdbx_seq_one_letter_code
_entity_poly.pdbx_strand_id
1 'polypeptide(L)'
;MIAEACVSGLPLQRINSESLNQLEFPVNSSAPSLLELTHSYVELDPDNLLKVAPKKYAHVTFQKIFLERLNCQEWQDIAHRYQVNASSLRTFFQRNLNKFSGHIRQFVEAQREFG
;
A
#
# COMPACT_ATOMS: atom_id res chain seq x y z
N MET A 1 -6.89 26.04 -20.74
CA MET A 1 -5.89 26.16 -19.66
C MET A 1 -5.76 24.80 -18.99
N ILE A 2 -4.75 24.01 -19.35
CA ILE A 2 -4.28 22.89 -18.54
C ILE A 2 -2.76 23.03 -18.52
N ALA A 3 -2.21 23.20 -17.33
CA ALA A 3 -0.82 23.48 -17.09
C ALA A 3 0.04 22.20 -17.18
N GLU A 4 1.24 22.40 -17.71
CA GLU A 4 2.47 21.60 -17.57
C GLU A 4 2.82 21.34 -16.10
N ALA A 5 3.69 20.42 -15.66
CA ALA A 5 4.36 19.23 -16.17
C ALA A 5 5.02 18.60 -14.91
N CYS A 6 5.35 17.30 -14.95
CA CYS A 6 6.50 16.74 -14.22
C CYS A 6 6.71 15.30 -14.70
N VAL A 7 7.63 15.10 -15.63
CA VAL A 7 8.83 14.27 -15.47
C VAL A 7 9.71 14.57 -16.68
N SER A 8 10.83 15.22 -16.40
CA SER A 8 11.89 15.54 -17.34
C SER A 8 12.61 14.26 -17.77
N GLY A 9 12.85 14.13 -19.08
CA GLY A 9 14.04 13.48 -19.60
C GLY A 9 13.97 11.98 -19.83
N LEU A 10 13.29 11.57 -20.90
CA LEU A 10 13.74 10.45 -21.75
C LEU A 10 13.49 10.82 -23.22
N PRO A 11 14.46 10.63 -24.13
CA PRO A 11 14.24 10.91 -25.54
C PRO A 11 13.16 9.96 -26.09
N LEU A 12 12.11 10.52 -26.69
CA LEU A 12 11.12 9.76 -27.46
C LEU A 12 11.81 9.11 -28.66
N GLN A 13 12.39 7.94 -28.47
CA GLN A 13 12.77 7.06 -29.55
C GLN A 13 11.48 6.51 -30.17
N ARG A 14 11.29 6.88 -31.43
CA ARG A 14 10.22 6.48 -32.34
C ARG A 14 9.98 4.97 -32.26
N ILE A 15 8.79 4.57 -31.80
CA ILE A 15 8.41 3.16 -31.72
C ILE A 15 7.95 2.71 -33.12
N ASN A 16 8.76 1.90 -33.81
CA ASN A 16 8.32 1.17 -34.99
C ASN A 16 7.41 0.00 -34.54
N SER A 17 6.29 -0.16 -35.23
CA SER A 17 5.15 -1.01 -34.88
C SER A 17 5.34 -2.53 -35.11
N GLU A 18 6.57 -3.05 -35.15
CA GLU A 18 6.85 -4.45 -35.51
C GLU A 18 7.68 -5.21 -34.45
N SER A 19 7.61 -4.83 -33.18
CA SER A 19 8.26 -5.59 -32.09
C SER A 19 7.39 -5.65 -30.83
N LEU A 20 6.21 -6.26 -30.97
CA LEU A 20 5.22 -6.43 -29.91
C LEU A 20 5.07 -7.90 -29.45
N ASN A 21 6.13 -8.71 -29.55
CA ASN A 21 6.05 -10.17 -29.32
C ASN A 21 7.11 -10.77 -28.39
N GLN A 22 7.70 -10.00 -27.44
CA GLN A 22 8.56 -10.60 -26.41
C GLN A 22 8.86 -9.64 -25.24
N LEU A 23 7.83 -9.26 -24.48
CA LEU A 23 8.02 -8.74 -23.12
C LEU A 23 7.36 -9.69 -22.12
N GLU A 24 7.75 -10.96 -22.17
CA GLU A 24 7.66 -11.82 -21.00
C GLU A 24 8.81 -11.43 -20.08
N PHE A 25 8.53 -10.53 -19.13
CA PHE A 25 9.45 -10.31 -18.03
C PHE A 25 9.56 -11.62 -17.25
N PRO A 26 10.76 -12.20 -17.09
CA PRO A 26 10.90 -13.35 -16.20
C PRO A 26 10.66 -12.86 -14.77
N VAL A 27 9.46 -13.05 -14.24
CA VAL A 27 9.18 -12.92 -12.80
C VAL A 27 9.73 -14.17 -12.13
N ASN A 28 11.05 -14.24 -12.05
CA ASN A 28 11.76 -15.16 -11.18
C ASN A 28 12.48 -14.31 -10.14
N SER A 29 11.71 -13.67 -9.25
CA SER A 29 12.25 -13.13 -8.01
C SER A 29 11.91 -14.13 -6.91
N SER A 30 12.92 -14.86 -6.44
CA SER A 30 12.79 -15.92 -5.44
C SER A 30 12.40 -15.42 -4.04
N ALA A 31 12.34 -14.10 -3.83
CA ALA A 31 12.01 -13.48 -2.56
C ALA A 31 10.80 -12.53 -2.72
N PRO A 32 9.84 -12.53 -1.79
CA PRO A 32 8.70 -11.63 -1.80
C PRO A 32 9.15 -10.18 -1.65
N SER A 33 8.49 -9.28 -2.38
CA SER A 33 8.73 -7.84 -2.29
C SER A 33 8.34 -7.27 -0.93
N LEU A 34 8.83 -6.07 -0.62
CA LEU A 34 8.42 -5.34 0.60
C LEU A 34 6.90 -5.15 0.68
N LEU A 35 6.29 -4.85 -0.47
CA LEU A 35 4.86 -4.60 -0.57
C LEU A 35 4.08 -5.87 -0.25
N GLU A 36 4.49 -7.02 -0.82
CA GLU A 36 3.87 -8.33 -0.55
C GLU A 36 4.00 -8.71 0.92
N LEU A 37 5.20 -8.61 1.50
CA LEU A 37 5.41 -8.91 2.93
C LEU A 37 4.57 -8.00 3.84
N THR A 38 4.49 -6.71 3.52
CA THR A 38 3.65 -5.76 4.28
C THR A 38 2.18 -6.11 4.13
N HIS A 39 1.72 -6.46 2.93
CA HIS A 39 0.35 -6.87 2.68
C HIS A 39 0.01 -8.14 3.47
N SER A 40 0.84 -9.17 3.40
CA SER A 40 0.65 -10.43 4.15
C SER A 40 0.62 -10.21 5.65
N TYR A 41 1.52 -9.38 6.20
CA TYR A 41 1.50 -9.03 7.62
C TYR A 41 0.18 -8.36 8.02
N VAL A 42 -0.25 -7.37 7.24
CA VAL A 42 -1.47 -6.64 7.52
C VAL A 42 -2.69 -7.55 7.41
N GLU A 43 -2.73 -8.45 6.42
CA GLU A 43 -3.84 -9.38 6.22
C GLU A 43 -3.95 -10.43 7.33
N LEU A 44 -2.83 -11.07 7.67
CA LEU A 44 -2.77 -12.11 8.70
C LEU A 44 -2.97 -11.53 10.11
N ASP A 45 -2.45 -10.32 10.37
CA ASP A 45 -2.45 -9.66 11.68
C ASP A 45 -2.10 -10.65 12.81
N PRO A 46 -0.91 -11.29 12.76
CA PRO A 46 -0.59 -12.46 13.58
C PRO A 46 -0.68 -12.18 15.10
N ASP A 47 -0.40 -10.95 15.50
CA ASP A 47 -0.44 -10.49 16.89
C ASP A 47 -1.77 -9.83 17.29
N ASN A 48 -2.76 -9.80 16.39
CA ASN A 48 -4.05 -9.12 16.56
C ASN A 48 -3.93 -7.63 16.96
N LEU A 49 -2.89 -6.96 16.49
CA LEU A 49 -2.61 -5.56 16.82
C LEU A 49 -3.36 -4.57 15.93
N LEU A 50 -3.74 -5.00 14.72
CA LEU A 50 -4.27 -4.11 13.68
C LEU A 50 -5.81 -4.00 13.69
N LYS A 51 -6.51 -4.80 14.50
CA LYS A 51 -7.98 -4.74 14.67
C LYS A 51 -8.50 -3.52 15.43
N VAL A 52 -7.64 -2.59 15.84
CA VAL A 52 -8.07 -1.36 16.52
C VAL A 52 -8.97 -0.51 15.63
N ALA A 53 -10.03 0.04 16.20
CA ALA A 53 -11.01 0.87 15.49
C ALA A 53 -11.41 2.11 16.31
N PRO A 54 -11.83 3.22 15.67
CA PRO A 54 -12.46 4.33 16.37
C PRO A 54 -13.78 3.88 17.01
N LYS A 55 -14.09 4.36 18.23
CA LYS A 55 -15.34 4.00 18.94
C LYS A 55 -16.62 4.17 18.11
N LYS A 56 -16.70 5.25 17.32
CA LYS A 56 -17.87 5.54 16.46
C LYS A 56 -17.97 4.65 15.22
N TYR A 57 -16.86 4.03 14.82
CA TYR A 57 -16.71 3.32 13.56
C TYR A 57 -16.02 1.97 13.79
N ALA A 58 -16.61 1.13 14.65
CA ALA A 58 -16.03 -0.17 15.03
C ALA A 58 -15.75 -1.09 13.82
N HIS A 59 -16.47 -0.90 12.71
CA HIS A 59 -16.29 -1.65 11.48
C HIS A 59 -15.09 -1.19 10.63
N VAL A 60 -14.49 -0.03 10.95
CA VAL A 60 -13.37 0.61 10.23
C VAL A 60 -12.09 0.44 11.04
N THR A 61 -11.54 -0.77 10.98
CA THR A 61 -10.29 -1.09 11.68
C THR A 61 -9.09 -0.49 10.98
N PHE A 62 -7.98 -0.30 11.72
CA PHE A 62 -6.71 0.11 11.14
C PHE A 62 -6.26 -0.84 10.02
N GLN A 63 -6.41 -2.15 10.24
CA GLN A 63 -6.14 -3.19 9.25
C GLN A 63 -6.84 -2.91 7.90
N LYS A 64 -8.16 -2.68 7.91
CA LYS A 64 -8.93 -2.45 6.68
C LYS A 64 -8.44 -1.22 5.93
N ILE A 65 -8.22 -0.12 6.64
CA ILE A 65 -7.73 1.12 6.03
C ILE A 65 -6.34 0.90 5.43
N PHE A 66 -5.49 0.13 6.10
CA PHE A 66 -4.14 -0.15 5.62
C PHE A 66 -4.16 -0.99 4.34
N LEU A 67 -4.98 -2.04 4.28
CA LEU A 67 -5.14 -2.83 3.04
C LEU A 67 -5.61 -1.96 1.86
N GLU A 68 -6.60 -1.08 2.08
CA GLU A 68 -7.06 -0.15 1.02
C GLU A 68 -5.93 0.78 0.55
N ARG A 69 -5.09 1.27 1.47
CA ARG A 69 -3.93 2.11 1.13
C ARG A 69 -2.82 1.34 0.40
N LEU A 70 -2.60 0.07 0.72
CA LEU A 70 -1.69 -0.80 -0.03
C LEU A 70 -2.21 -1.06 -1.45
N ASN A 71 -3.52 -1.06 -1.63
CA ASN A 71 -4.20 -1.13 -2.94
C ASN A 71 -4.37 0.23 -3.63
N CYS A 72 -3.55 1.22 -3.26
CA CYS A 72 -3.51 2.55 -3.86
C CYS A 72 -4.85 3.32 -3.85
N GLN A 73 -5.79 2.99 -2.96
CA GLN A 73 -7.07 3.69 -2.87
C GLN A 73 -6.89 5.06 -2.23
N GLU A 74 -7.52 6.08 -2.79
CA GLU A 74 -7.39 7.45 -2.29
C GLU A 74 -8.18 7.68 -1.00
N TRP A 75 -7.69 8.60 -0.16
CA TRP A 75 -8.30 8.88 1.14
C TRP A 75 -9.77 9.27 1.05
N GLN A 76 -10.15 9.98 -0.02
CA GLN A 76 -11.53 10.40 -0.26
C GLN A 76 -12.44 9.21 -0.57
N ASP A 77 -11.97 8.26 -1.38
CA ASP A 77 -12.74 7.07 -1.75
C ASP A 77 -12.96 6.16 -0.54
N ILE A 78 -11.89 5.95 0.25
CA ILE A 78 -11.95 5.19 1.50
C ILE A 78 -12.90 5.87 2.49
N ALA A 79 -12.79 7.18 2.64
CA ALA A 79 -13.64 7.98 3.52
C ALA A 79 -15.11 7.89 3.12
N HIS A 80 -15.41 8.00 1.82
CA HIS A 80 -16.75 7.85 1.27
C HIS A 80 -17.31 6.44 1.52
N ARG A 81 -16.54 5.40 1.22
CA ARG A 81 -16.93 4.00 1.42
C ARG A 81 -17.30 3.69 2.86
N TYR A 82 -16.52 4.20 3.81
CA TYR A 82 -16.74 3.97 5.24
C TYR A 82 -17.61 5.04 5.91
N GLN A 83 -18.12 6.03 5.17
CA GLN A 83 -18.93 7.14 5.71
C GLN A 83 -18.24 7.86 6.87
N VAL A 84 -16.93 8.09 6.72
CA VAL A 84 -16.08 8.79 7.69
C VAL A 84 -15.46 10.03 7.06
N ASN A 85 -15.08 11.01 7.88
CA ASN A 85 -14.36 12.17 7.37
C ASN A 85 -12.90 11.79 7.01
N ALA A 86 -12.43 12.19 5.82
CA ALA A 86 -11.08 11.88 5.33
C ALA A 86 -9.95 12.39 6.23
N SER A 87 -10.10 13.56 6.87
CA SER A 87 -9.10 14.08 7.82
C SER A 87 -9.05 13.21 9.08
N SER A 88 -10.21 12.81 9.61
CA SER A 88 -10.27 11.90 10.76
C SER A 88 -9.65 10.54 10.43
N LEU A 89 -9.90 10.03 9.23
CA LEU A 89 -9.33 8.78 8.73
C LEU A 89 -7.81 8.86 8.64
N ARG A 90 -7.27 9.93 8.04
CA ARG A 90 -5.82 10.15 7.92
C ARG A 90 -5.15 10.29 9.29
N THR A 91 -5.73 11.06 10.20
CA THR A 91 -5.20 11.21 11.57
C THR A 91 -5.22 9.88 12.32
N PHE A 92 -6.32 9.12 12.23
CA PHE A 92 -6.41 7.80 12.83
C PHE A 92 -5.36 6.84 12.25
N PHE A 93 -5.21 6.83 10.93
CA PHE A 93 -4.23 5.99 10.24
C PHE A 93 -2.81 6.33 10.67
N GLN A 94 -2.42 7.61 10.63
CA GLN A 94 -1.07 8.04 10.99
C GLN A 94 -0.72 7.71 12.44
N ARG A 95 -1.66 7.89 13.38
CA ARG A 95 -1.45 7.56 14.80
C ARG A 95 -1.18 6.08 15.02
N ASN A 96 -1.94 5.21 14.35
CA ASN A 96 -1.76 3.77 14.48
C ASN A 96 -0.55 3.26 13.69
N LEU A 97 -0.26 3.84 12.52
CA LEU A 97 0.94 3.53 11.77
C LEU A 97 2.19 3.83 12.60
N ASN A 98 2.26 5.00 13.25
CA ASN A 98 3.37 5.33 14.15
C ASN A 98 3.48 4.38 15.35
N LYS A 99 2.33 3.89 15.85
CA LYS A 99 2.29 2.97 16.98
C LYS A 99 2.79 1.56 16.61
N PHE A 100 2.46 1.08 15.41
CA PHE A 100 2.69 -0.30 15.01
C PHE A 100 3.79 -0.49 13.96
N SER A 101 4.38 0.60 13.44
CA SER A 101 5.46 0.56 12.45
C SER A 101 6.66 -0.29 12.88
N GLY A 102 6.98 -0.30 14.18
CA GLY A 102 8.02 -1.16 14.73
C GLY A 102 7.74 -2.66 14.53
N HIS A 103 6.53 -3.11 14.83
CA HIS A 103 6.11 -4.50 14.64
C HIS A 103 6.09 -4.89 13.17
N ILE A 104 5.56 -4.02 12.31
CA ILE A 104 5.52 -4.25 10.85
C ILE A 104 6.94 -4.38 10.31
N ARG A 105 7.85 -3.49 10.71
CA ARG A 105 9.26 -3.52 10.29
C ARG A 105 9.95 -4.81 10.76
N GLN A 106 9.79 -5.16 12.04
CA GLN A 106 10.38 -6.38 12.61
C GLN A 106 9.92 -7.63 11.85
N PHE A 107 8.63 -7.73 11.52
CA PHE A 107 8.12 -8.85 10.73
C PHE A 107 8.74 -8.90 9.33
N VAL A 108 8.76 -7.76 8.64
CA VAL A 108 9.33 -7.67 7.29
C VAL A 108 10.83 -8.02 7.28
N GLU A 109 11.59 -7.52 8.26
CA GLU A 109 13.02 -7.81 8.40
C GLU A 109 13.25 -9.30 8.70
N ALA A 110 12.47 -9.87 9.62
CA ALA A 110 12.52 -11.29 9.94
C ALA A 110 12.15 -12.19 8.74
N GLN A 111 11.34 -11.73 7.78
CA GLN A 111 11.07 -12.50 6.57
C GLN A 111 12.17 -12.37 5.50
N ARG A 112 13.00 -11.32 5.56
CA ARG A 112 14.11 -11.09 4.63
C ARG A 112 15.40 -11.79 5.03
N GLU A 113 15.62 -12.03 6.32
CA GLU A 113 16.82 -12.73 6.80
C GLU A 113 16.76 -14.25 6.56
N PHE A 114 15.57 -14.80 6.29
CA PHE A 114 15.34 -16.22 6.04
C PHE A 114 14.99 -16.55 4.57
N GLY A 115 15.05 -15.56 3.67
CA GLY A 115 14.69 -15.67 2.26
C GLY A 115 15.88 -15.67 1.31
#